data_AF-A0A950J7U7-F1
#
_entry.id   AF-A0A950J7U7-F1
#
_cell.length_a   1.000
_cell.length_b   1.000
_cell.length_c   1.000
_cell.angle_alpha   90.00
_cell.angle_beta   90.00
_cell.angle_gamma   90.00
#
_symmetry.space_group_name_H-M   'P 1'
#
loop_
_entity.id
_entity.type
_entity.pdbx_description
1 polymer ?
#
loop_
_entity_poly.entity_id
_entity_poly.type
_entity_poly.pdbx_seq_one_letter_code
_entity_poly.pdbx_strand_id
1 'polypeptide(L)'
;MMMHPFAALRPEIEHLLAIMKITRPRPVDEGCHRIVARGLDVYRELGAKTGVPPVLLAALDLREGDCNPATGIGQGDRWNRVSTHVPRGKGPFASWLAANIFYVRYDHLDSTNGLVPPTWTWAFAVYKSNAWNGWGPNAHGRHSGYPWSCTNIYDAATDGKPAGGKYVADGKWDPAAFDRQPGTMPVMLALAKAYPDLAIAPPPAVIDAPVPAVKPLPQGLPGVDDTAHLQAALDKLLALDPPLAIDGNFGRITRNALRAFQRAHGLRVDGIPGRLTLAAIEKALAAAASVAA
;
A
#
# COMPACT_ATOMS: atom_id res chain seq x y z
N MET A 1 12.95 1.82 -2.28
CA MET A 1 12.85 0.61 -3.13
C MET A 1 11.56 0.67 -3.95
N MET A 2 11.65 0.41 -5.26
CA MET A 2 10.57 0.61 -6.24
C MET A 2 9.32 -0.26 -5.98
N MET A 3 8.16 0.05 -6.58
CA MET A 3 7.02 -0.87 -6.54
C MET A 3 7.22 -2.00 -7.56
N HIS A 4 7.09 -3.26 -7.13
CA HIS A 4 7.34 -4.41 -8.02
C HIS A 4 6.03 -4.93 -8.61
N PRO A 5 6.05 -5.59 -9.78
CA PRO A 5 4.87 -6.20 -10.37
C PRO A 5 4.25 -7.23 -9.43
N PHE A 6 2.92 -7.22 -9.30
CA PHE A 6 2.22 -8.19 -8.46
C PHE A 6 2.58 -9.63 -8.80
N ALA A 7 2.71 -9.97 -10.09
CA ALA A 7 3.08 -11.31 -10.54
C ALA A 7 4.41 -11.81 -9.94
N ALA A 8 5.38 -10.91 -9.71
CA ALA A 8 6.67 -11.28 -9.11
C ALA A 8 6.57 -11.51 -7.59
N LEU A 9 5.68 -10.78 -6.91
CA LEU A 9 5.51 -10.85 -5.46
C LEU A 9 4.46 -11.86 -5.01
N ARG A 10 3.55 -12.24 -5.91
CA ARG A 10 2.40 -13.09 -5.63
C ARG A 10 2.80 -14.40 -4.93
N PRO A 11 3.79 -15.18 -5.38
CA PRO A 11 4.13 -16.46 -4.74
C PRO A 11 4.57 -16.30 -3.28
N GLU A 12 5.36 -15.27 -2.98
CA GLU A 12 5.80 -14.97 -1.61
C GLU A 12 4.60 -14.54 -0.75
N ILE A 13 3.75 -13.65 -1.26
CA ILE A 13 2.56 -13.18 -0.54
C ILE A 13 1.60 -14.34 -0.24
N GLU A 14 1.33 -15.22 -1.22
CA GLU A 14 0.48 -16.39 -1.03
C GLU A 14 1.05 -17.34 0.04
N HIS A 15 2.36 -17.55 0.03
CA HIS A 15 3.03 -18.36 1.06
C HIS A 15 2.93 -17.73 2.45
N LEU A 16 3.22 -16.42 2.58
CA LEU A 16 3.13 -15.69 3.85
C LEU A 16 1.71 -15.72 4.41
N LEU A 17 0.68 -15.50 3.57
CA LEU A 17 -0.72 -15.63 3.96
C LEU A 17 -1.01 -17.04 4.49
N ALA A 18 -0.46 -18.08 3.84
CA ALA A 18 -0.78 -19.46 4.20
C ALA A 18 -0.18 -19.91 5.53
N ILE A 19 0.95 -19.34 5.93
CA ILE A 19 1.62 -19.65 7.21
C ILE A 19 1.28 -18.65 8.33
N MET A 20 0.49 -17.61 8.02
CA MET A 20 0.21 -16.51 8.93
C MET A 20 -0.59 -17.01 10.14
N LYS A 21 -0.08 -16.73 11.34
CA LYS A 21 -0.72 -17.02 12.62
C LYS A 21 -0.85 -15.72 13.41
N ILE A 22 -2.04 -15.45 13.94
CA ILE A 22 -2.28 -14.29 14.82
C ILE A 22 -1.58 -14.56 16.15
N THR A 23 -0.63 -13.69 16.52
CA THR A 23 0.20 -13.80 17.73
C THR A 23 -0.30 -12.88 18.85
N ARG A 24 -0.96 -11.78 18.49
CA ARG A 24 -1.55 -10.81 19.42
C ARG A 24 -3.04 -10.60 19.09
N PRO A 25 -3.95 -11.47 19.58
CA PRO A 25 -5.37 -11.40 19.20
C PRO A 25 -6.08 -10.18 19.77
N ARG A 26 -5.77 -9.75 21.00
CA ARG A 26 -6.48 -8.64 21.65
C ARG A 26 -6.51 -7.33 20.82
N PRO A 27 -5.37 -6.80 20.29
CA PRO A 27 -5.43 -5.63 19.41
C PRO A 27 -6.23 -5.84 18.12
N VAL A 28 -6.25 -7.07 17.60
CA VAL A 28 -7.03 -7.44 16.40
C VAL A 28 -8.52 -7.38 16.71
N ASP A 29 -8.94 -7.96 17.84
CA ASP A 29 -10.33 -7.94 18.30
C ASP A 29 -10.80 -6.51 18.59
N GLU A 30 -9.99 -5.70 19.28
CA GLU A 30 -10.26 -4.28 19.52
C GLU A 30 -10.40 -3.49 18.21
N GLY A 31 -9.55 -3.79 17.22
CA GLY A 31 -9.66 -3.24 15.86
C GLY A 31 -10.95 -3.63 15.15
N CYS A 32 -11.33 -4.90 15.22
CA CYS A 32 -12.59 -5.39 14.64
C CYS A 32 -13.80 -4.73 15.31
N HIS A 33 -13.78 -4.56 16.63
CA HIS A 33 -14.84 -3.87 17.36
C HIS A 33 -15.01 -2.41 16.91
N ARG A 34 -13.91 -1.67 16.68
CA ARG A 34 -13.99 -0.30 16.15
C ARG A 34 -14.62 -0.26 14.76
N ILE A 35 -14.23 -1.17 13.88
CA ILE A 35 -14.79 -1.31 12.52
C ILE A 35 -16.30 -1.61 12.58
N VAL A 36 -16.72 -2.53 13.46
CA VAL A 36 -18.13 -2.88 13.62
C VAL A 36 -18.92 -1.70 14.21
N ALA A 37 -18.37 -1.02 15.23
CA ALA A 37 -18.99 0.16 15.85
C ALA A 37 -19.13 1.33 14.87
N ARG A 38 -18.22 1.45 13.89
CA ARG A 38 -18.32 2.41 12.78
C ARG A 38 -19.51 2.13 11.85
N GLY A 39 -19.92 0.86 11.77
CA GLY A 39 -21.03 0.37 10.93
C GLY A 39 -20.53 -0.21 9.62
N LEU A 40 -20.75 -1.52 9.41
CA LEU A 40 -20.19 -2.24 8.25
C LEU A 40 -20.74 -1.80 6.90
N ASP A 41 -21.94 -1.21 6.87
CA ASP A 41 -22.59 -0.79 5.62
C ASP A 41 -21.83 0.30 4.88
N VAL A 42 -21.08 1.16 5.58
CA VAL A 42 -20.26 2.19 4.92
C VAL A 42 -19.16 1.56 4.06
N TYR A 43 -18.62 0.42 4.47
CA TYR A 43 -17.61 -0.31 3.72
C TYR A 43 -18.22 -1.15 2.59
N ARG A 44 -19.42 -1.70 2.80
CA ARG A 44 -20.18 -2.39 1.75
C ARG A 44 -20.51 -1.42 0.61
N GLU A 45 -21.04 -0.25 0.96
CA GLU A 45 -21.39 0.78 -0.01
C GLU A 45 -20.14 1.29 -0.75
N LEU A 46 -19.06 1.60 -0.03
CA LEU A 46 -17.80 2.03 -0.65
C LEU A 46 -17.25 0.94 -1.58
N GLY A 47 -17.29 -0.32 -1.17
CA GLY A 47 -16.86 -1.45 -1.99
C GLY A 47 -17.72 -1.59 -3.26
N ALA A 48 -19.05 -1.48 -3.14
CA ALA A 48 -19.95 -1.50 -4.30
C ALA A 48 -19.69 -0.35 -5.28
N LYS A 49 -19.30 0.85 -4.80
CA LYS A 49 -19.01 2.02 -5.65
C LYS A 49 -17.62 2.00 -6.29
N THR A 50 -16.69 1.21 -5.77
CA THR A 50 -15.28 1.24 -6.18
C THR A 50 -14.77 -0.08 -6.73
N GLY A 51 -15.47 -1.19 -6.48
CA GLY A 51 -15.00 -2.54 -6.81
C GLY A 51 -13.88 -3.04 -5.88
N VAL A 52 -13.52 -2.31 -4.82
CA VAL A 52 -12.55 -2.74 -3.81
C VAL A 52 -13.26 -3.58 -2.73
N PRO A 53 -12.69 -4.71 -2.27
CA PRO A 53 -13.31 -5.53 -1.24
C PRO A 53 -13.63 -4.74 0.03
N PRO A 54 -14.87 -4.82 0.56
CA PRO A 54 -15.26 -4.14 1.79
C PRO A 54 -14.34 -4.45 2.97
N VAL A 55 -13.89 -5.70 3.11
CA VAL A 55 -12.99 -6.11 4.20
C VAL A 55 -11.62 -5.42 4.13
N LEU A 56 -11.09 -5.16 2.92
CA LEU A 56 -9.86 -4.39 2.73
C LEU A 56 -10.07 -2.93 3.09
N LEU A 57 -11.17 -2.32 2.63
CA LEU A 57 -11.51 -0.92 2.93
C LEU A 57 -11.65 -0.68 4.44
N ALA A 58 -12.30 -1.59 5.15
CA ALA A 58 -12.46 -1.54 6.60
C ALA A 58 -11.10 -1.60 7.34
N ALA A 59 -10.22 -2.51 6.92
CA ALA A 59 -8.90 -2.63 7.52
C ALA A 59 -8.00 -1.41 7.23
N LEU A 60 -8.11 -0.81 6.05
CA LEU A 60 -7.41 0.43 5.71
C LEU A 60 -7.94 1.61 6.54
N ASP A 61 -9.26 1.75 6.71
CA ASP A 61 -9.84 2.82 7.54
C ASP A 61 -9.40 2.73 9.01
N LEU A 62 -9.28 1.51 9.55
CA LEU A 62 -8.68 1.31 10.86
C LEU A 62 -7.23 1.78 10.91
N ARG A 63 -6.42 1.48 9.89
CA ARG A 63 -5.00 1.87 9.85
C ARG A 63 -4.80 3.38 9.68
N GLU A 64 -5.60 4.01 8.84
CA GLU A 64 -5.39 5.39 8.39
C GLU A 64 -6.14 6.42 9.24
N GLY A 65 -7.30 6.05 9.77
CA GLY A 65 -8.18 6.97 10.50
C GLY A 65 -8.69 6.44 11.84
N ASP A 66 -8.28 5.25 12.26
CA ASP A 66 -8.83 4.55 13.44
C ASP A 66 -10.37 4.41 13.38
N CYS A 67 -10.93 4.29 12.16
CA CYS A 67 -12.37 4.29 11.88
C CYS A 67 -13.09 5.57 12.35
N ASN A 68 -12.38 6.69 12.50
CA ASN A 68 -12.96 7.96 12.90
C ASN A 68 -13.93 8.48 11.82
N PRO A 69 -15.20 8.77 12.17
CA PRO A 69 -16.19 9.22 11.20
C PRO A 69 -15.88 10.58 10.57
N ALA A 70 -14.99 11.36 11.17
CA ALA A 70 -14.61 12.69 10.69
C ALA A 70 -13.50 12.63 9.62
N THR A 71 -12.73 11.56 9.51
CA THR A 71 -11.55 11.46 8.62
C THR A 71 -11.80 10.49 7.46
N GLY A 72 -11.07 10.66 6.35
CA GLY A 72 -11.11 9.72 5.22
C GLY A 72 -9.94 8.72 5.28
N ILE A 73 -10.01 7.63 4.51
CA ILE A 73 -8.98 6.59 4.45
C ILE A 73 -7.69 7.02 3.73
N GLY A 74 -7.75 8.10 2.94
CA GLY A 74 -6.62 8.54 2.13
C GLY A 74 -5.54 9.28 2.90
N GLN A 75 -5.97 10.01 3.94
CA GLN A 75 -5.14 10.90 4.75
C GLN A 75 -5.94 11.35 5.99
N GLY A 76 -5.27 11.63 7.10
CA GLY A 76 -5.87 11.87 8.42
C GLY A 76 -6.65 13.18 8.62
N ASP A 77 -6.82 14.02 7.59
CA ASP A 77 -7.63 15.24 7.66
C ASP A 77 -9.12 14.93 7.67
N ARG A 78 -9.87 15.91 8.18
CA ARG A 78 -11.33 15.86 8.14
C ARG A 78 -11.84 15.96 6.70
N TRP A 79 -12.73 15.04 6.31
CA TRP A 79 -13.27 14.99 4.94
C TRP A 79 -14.14 16.20 4.58
N ASN A 80 -14.74 16.85 5.58
CA ASN A 80 -15.60 18.03 5.39
C ASN A 80 -14.82 19.36 5.41
N ARG A 81 -13.50 19.32 5.24
CA ARG A 81 -12.62 20.48 5.13
C ARG A 81 -11.70 20.32 3.92
N VAL A 82 -11.08 21.42 3.51
CA VAL A 82 -10.01 21.38 2.52
C VAL A 82 -8.80 20.67 3.14
N SER A 83 -8.26 19.66 2.46
CA SER A 83 -7.12 18.89 2.95
C SER A 83 -5.83 19.72 3.01
N THR A 84 -5.08 19.52 4.07
CA THR A 84 -3.74 20.06 4.34
C THR A 84 -2.64 19.01 4.20
N HIS A 85 -2.98 17.73 4.36
CA HIS A 85 -2.11 16.60 4.02
C HIS A 85 -2.27 16.23 2.53
N VAL A 86 -1.26 15.54 2.00
CA VAL A 86 -1.20 15.20 0.57
C VAL A 86 -2.24 14.10 0.25
N PRO A 87 -3.04 14.25 -0.83
CA PRO A 87 -3.13 15.40 -1.74
C PRO A 87 -3.77 16.63 -1.08
N ARG A 88 -3.05 17.76 -1.10
CA ARG A 88 -3.50 19.03 -0.54
C ARG A 88 -4.60 19.66 -1.42
N GLY A 89 -5.43 20.49 -0.82
CA GLY A 89 -6.42 21.29 -1.57
C GLY A 89 -7.60 20.48 -2.11
N LYS A 90 -7.91 19.32 -1.53
CA LYS A 90 -9.04 18.46 -1.92
C LYS A 90 -10.19 18.64 -0.93
N GLY A 91 -11.42 18.40 -1.40
CA GLY A 91 -12.63 18.69 -0.63
C GLY A 91 -12.91 20.20 -0.53
N PRO A 92 -13.77 20.64 0.41
CA PRO A 92 -14.55 19.81 1.31
C PRO A 92 -15.46 18.86 0.54
N PHE A 93 -15.55 17.61 0.99
CA PHE A 93 -16.41 16.61 0.35
C PHE A 93 -17.81 16.67 0.93
N ALA A 94 -18.82 16.31 0.13
CA ALA A 94 -20.22 16.31 0.54
C ALA A 94 -20.55 15.22 1.59
N SER A 95 -19.76 14.14 1.63
CA SER A 95 -19.92 13.05 2.59
C SER A 95 -18.62 12.29 2.78
N TRP A 96 -18.56 11.47 3.83
CA TRP A 96 -17.49 10.50 4.03
C TRP A 96 -17.35 9.57 2.81
N LEU A 97 -18.47 9.07 2.26
CA LEU A 97 -18.44 8.20 1.09
C LEU A 97 -17.80 8.90 -0.12
N ALA A 98 -18.18 10.16 -0.39
CA ALA A 98 -17.64 10.93 -1.52
C ALA A 98 -16.12 11.14 -1.39
N ALA A 99 -15.65 11.44 -0.18
CA ALA A 99 -14.21 11.57 0.10
C ALA A 99 -13.46 10.27 -0.13
N ASN A 100 -14.00 9.15 0.32
CA ASN A 100 -13.32 7.86 0.20
C ASN A 100 -13.35 7.32 -1.23
N ILE A 101 -14.43 7.55 -2.00
CA ILE A 101 -14.42 7.27 -3.45
C ILE A 101 -13.32 8.08 -4.14
N PHE A 102 -13.15 9.35 -3.77
CA PHE A 102 -12.06 10.17 -4.32
C PHE A 102 -10.69 9.56 -4.01
N TYR A 103 -10.39 9.23 -2.75
CA TYR A 103 -9.07 8.70 -2.38
C TYR A 103 -8.79 7.32 -2.97
N VAL A 104 -9.79 6.43 -2.99
CA VAL A 104 -9.66 5.12 -3.66
C VAL A 104 -9.22 5.29 -5.11
N ARG A 105 -9.87 6.19 -5.85
CA ARG A 105 -9.55 6.46 -7.27
C ARG A 105 -8.25 7.21 -7.44
N TYR A 106 -7.99 8.21 -6.61
CA TYR A 106 -6.80 9.06 -6.64
C TYR A 106 -5.54 8.21 -6.48
N ASP A 107 -5.57 7.26 -5.55
CA ASP A 107 -4.47 6.36 -5.28
C ASP A 107 -4.56 5.04 -6.05
N HIS A 108 -5.56 4.94 -6.93
CA HIS A 108 -5.87 3.80 -7.78
C HIS A 108 -5.90 2.48 -7.01
N LEU A 109 -6.49 2.46 -5.81
CA LEU A 109 -6.71 1.22 -5.06
C LEU A 109 -7.67 0.28 -5.78
N ASP A 110 -8.60 0.84 -6.55
CA ASP A 110 -9.54 0.18 -7.44
C ASP A 110 -8.90 -0.41 -8.71
N SER A 111 -7.69 0.02 -9.09
CA SER A 111 -6.99 -0.57 -10.24
C SER A 111 -6.58 -2.01 -9.99
N THR A 112 -6.95 -2.90 -10.91
CA THR A 112 -6.54 -4.31 -10.92
C THR A 112 -5.13 -4.52 -11.48
N ASN A 113 -4.40 -3.45 -11.80
CA ASN A 113 -3.06 -3.48 -12.39
C ASN A 113 -2.97 -4.37 -13.66
N GLY A 114 -4.08 -4.49 -14.40
CA GLY A 114 -4.18 -5.31 -15.60
C GLY A 114 -4.30 -6.81 -15.34
N LEU A 115 -4.75 -7.23 -14.15
CA LEU A 115 -5.10 -8.63 -13.89
C LEU A 115 -6.27 -9.08 -14.77
N VAL A 116 -6.12 -10.26 -15.37
CA VAL A 116 -7.13 -10.91 -16.22
C VAL A 116 -7.30 -12.38 -15.76
N PRO A 117 -8.48 -12.78 -15.25
CA PRO A 117 -9.63 -11.93 -14.97
C PRO A 117 -9.35 -10.94 -13.82
N PRO A 118 -10.05 -9.80 -13.75
CA PRO A 118 -9.88 -8.80 -12.70
C PRO A 118 -10.57 -9.27 -11.40
N THR A 119 -10.11 -10.38 -10.82
CA THR A 119 -10.66 -10.90 -9.57
C THR A 119 -9.74 -10.56 -8.40
N TRP A 120 -10.31 -9.97 -7.36
CA TRP A 120 -9.60 -9.81 -6.09
C TRP A 120 -9.29 -11.17 -5.50
N THR A 121 -8.03 -11.34 -5.12
CA THR A 121 -7.56 -12.44 -4.26
C THR A 121 -7.02 -11.85 -2.96
N TRP A 122 -6.92 -12.66 -1.91
CA TRP A 122 -6.26 -12.23 -0.67
C TRP A 122 -4.84 -11.73 -0.93
N ALA A 123 -4.08 -12.41 -1.79
CA ALA A 123 -2.72 -11.99 -2.14
C ALA A 123 -2.70 -10.63 -2.84
N PHE A 124 -3.66 -10.36 -3.72
CA PHE A 124 -3.76 -9.05 -4.34
C PHE A 124 -4.18 -7.97 -3.33
N ALA A 125 -5.05 -8.29 -2.37
CA ALA A 125 -5.38 -7.38 -1.28
C ALA A 125 -4.18 -7.06 -0.36
N VAL A 126 -3.34 -8.04 -0.03
CA VAL A 126 -2.06 -7.79 0.67
C VAL A 126 -1.18 -6.86 -0.16
N TYR A 127 -1.00 -7.14 -1.45
CA TYR A 127 -0.18 -6.33 -2.35
C TYR A 127 -0.66 -4.88 -2.38
N LYS A 128 -1.97 -4.65 -2.49
CA LYS A 128 -2.58 -3.33 -2.51
C LYS A 128 -2.50 -2.63 -1.16
N SER A 129 -2.72 -3.34 -0.04
CA SER A 129 -2.52 -2.81 1.32
C SER A 129 -1.08 -2.36 1.54
N ASN A 130 -0.11 -3.20 1.18
CA ASN A 130 1.30 -2.85 1.33
C ASN A 130 1.72 -1.70 0.40
N ALA A 131 1.15 -1.63 -0.81
CA ALA A 131 1.33 -0.49 -1.70
C ALA A 131 0.65 0.79 -1.20
N TRP A 132 -0.45 0.69 -0.46
CA TRP A 132 -1.13 1.84 0.16
C TRP A 132 -0.21 2.54 1.17
N ASN A 133 0.44 1.74 2.03
CA ASN A 133 1.45 2.21 2.99
C ASN A 133 2.78 2.60 2.32
N GLY A 134 3.34 1.69 1.51
CA GLY A 134 4.69 1.76 0.97
C GLY A 134 5.53 0.53 1.31
N TRP A 135 6.52 0.25 0.46
CA TRP A 135 7.38 -0.95 0.50
C TRP A 135 8.72 -0.74 1.22
N GLY A 136 8.90 0.39 1.91
CA GLY A 136 10.14 0.77 2.58
C GLY A 136 10.77 -0.33 3.45
N PRO A 137 10.01 -1.03 4.32
CA PRO A 137 10.56 -2.08 5.20
C PRO A 137 11.29 -3.20 4.44
N ASN A 138 10.84 -3.56 3.24
CA ASN A 138 11.48 -4.60 2.45
C ASN A 138 12.94 -4.25 2.09
N ALA A 139 13.27 -2.96 1.96
CA ALA A 139 14.64 -2.50 1.67
C ALA A 139 15.61 -2.82 2.82
N HIS A 140 15.07 -2.97 4.02
CA HIS A 140 15.81 -3.39 5.22
C HIS A 140 15.71 -4.91 5.46
N GLY A 141 15.14 -5.65 4.50
CA GLY A 141 14.80 -7.06 4.62
C GLY A 141 13.90 -7.32 5.82
N ARG A 142 12.84 -6.50 5.95
CA ARG A 142 11.78 -6.62 6.96
C ARG A 142 10.41 -6.69 6.28
N HIS A 143 9.52 -7.51 6.83
CA HIS A 143 8.09 -7.42 6.50
C HIS A 143 7.50 -6.16 7.12
N SER A 144 6.61 -5.48 6.39
CA SER A 144 5.94 -4.29 6.91
C SER A 144 4.92 -4.66 7.99
N GLY A 145 4.93 -3.93 9.11
CA GLY A 145 3.90 -4.06 10.15
C GLY A 145 2.51 -3.65 9.65
N TYR A 146 2.42 -2.89 8.56
CA TYR A 146 1.15 -2.39 8.04
C TYR A 146 0.19 -3.53 7.62
N PRO A 147 0.61 -4.52 6.81
CA PRO A 147 -0.18 -5.73 6.61
C PRO A 147 -0.05 -6.76 7.74
N TRP A 148 1.11 -6.88 8.39
CA TRP A 148 1.49 -8.09 9.13
C TRP A 148 1.60 -7.95 10.65
N SER A 149 1.50 -6.76 11.22
CA SER A 149 1.55 -6.58 12.69
C SER A 149 0.47 -7.41 13.38
N CYS A 150 0.77 -7.95 14.57
CA CYS A 150 -0.03 -8.93 15.32
C CYS A 150 -0.02 -10.34 14.73
N THR A 151 0.96 -10.66 13.87
CA THR A 151 1.15 -12.00 13.32
C THR A 151 2.59 -12.46 13.45
N ASN A 152 2.81 -13.77 13.35
CA ASN A 152 4.14 -14.36 13.29
C ASN A 152 5.01 -13.81 12.14
N ILE A 153 4.43 -13.20 11.10
CA ILE A 153 5.19 -12.61 9.98
C ILE A 153 5.94 -11.33 10.39
N TYR A 154 5.44 -10.58 11.38
CA TYR A 154 6.04 -9.32 11.85
C TYR A 154 6.57 -9.41 13.29
N ASP A 155 5.86 -10.15 14.14
CA ASP A 155 6.14 -10.23 15.57
C ASP A 155 7.26 -11.22 15.91
N ALA A 156 7.72 -12.03 14.95
CA ALA A 156 8.82 -12.96 15.13
C ALA A 156 10.13 -12.43 14.55
N ALA A 157 11.25 -12.84 15.13
CA ALA A 157 12.56 -12.67 14.52
C ALA A 157 12.70 -13.63 13.32
N THR A 158 13.35 -13.17 12.26
CA THR A 158 13.61 -13.94 11.03
C THR A 158 15.07 -13.76 10.65
N ASP A 159 15.83 -14.83 10.41
CA ASP A 159 17.24 -14.78 9.93
C ASP A 159 18.18 -13.85 10.71
N GLY A 160 18.25 -14.03 12.04
CA GLY A 160 19.14 -13.24 12.91
C GLY A 160 18.73 -11.77 13.07
N LYS A 161 17.58 -11.40 12.53
CA LYS A 161 17.03 -10.05 12.50
C LYS A 161 15.87 -9.98 13.51
N PRO A 162 15.83 -8.98 14.43
CA PRO A 162 14.79 -8.95 15.46
C PRO A 162 13.39 -8.72 14.88
N ALA A 163 12.35 -9.01 15.65
CA ALA A 163 10.98 -8.68 15.28
C ALA A 163 10.81 -7.17 15.03
N GLY A 164 9.83 -6.81 14.20
CA GLY A 164 9.49 -5.42 13.94
C GLY A 164 10.41 -4.69 12.95
N GLY A 165 10.66 -3.41 13.23
CA GLY A 165 11.25 -2.45 12.33
C GLY A 165 10.18 -1.63 11.60
N LYS A 166 10.30 -0.30 11.64
CA LYS A 166 9.42 0.60 10.87
C LYS A 166 10.08 1.95 10.62
N TYR A 167 9.53 2.68 9.65
CA TYR A 167 9.75 4.11 9.57
C TYR A 167 8.95 4.80 10.68
N VAL A 168 9.62 5.61 11.50
CA VAL A 168 9.01 6.39 12.59
C VAL A 168 8.69 7.83 12.18
N ALA A 169 9.32 8.28 11.11
CA ALA A 169 9.01 9.50 10.37
C ALA A 169 9.49 9.34 8.92
N ASP A 170 9.16 10.28 8.05
CA ASP A 170 9.63 10.29 6.67
C ASP A 170 11.16 10.17 6.60
N GLY A 171 11.64 9.18 5.84
CA GLY A 171 13.06 8.83 5.71
C GLY A 171 13.73 8.22 6.96
N LYS A 172 13.08 8.21 8.13
CA LYS A 172 13.68 7.73 9.40
C LYS A 172 13.30 6.29 9.72
N TRP A 173 14.16 5.36 9.33
CA TRP A 173 14.05 3.95 9.68
C TRP A 173 14.57 3.67 11.10
N ASP A 174 13.82 2.91 11.89
CA ASP A 174 14.23 2.37 13.17
C ASP A 174 14.03 0.84 13.17
N PRO A 175 15.10 0.02 13.26
CA PRO A 175 15.01 -1.44 13.25
C PRO A 175 14.41 -2.03 14.55
N ALA A 176 14.38 -1.26 15.64
CA ALA A 176 13.82 -1.64 16.95
C ALA A 176 12.39 -1.13 17.15
N ALA A 177 11.96 -0.13 16.38
CA ALA A 177 10.60 0.36 16.43
C ALA A 177 9.61 -0.74 16.04
N PHE A 178 8.50 -0.80 16.77
CA PHE A 178 7.54 -1.88 16.67
C PHE A 178 6.13 -1.33 16.46
N ASP A 179 5.42 -1.86 15.45
CA ASP A 179 4.03 -1.50 15.20
C ASP A 179 3.10 -2.21 16.19
N ARG A 180 2.43 -1.41 17.04
CA ARG A 180 1.49 -1.93 18.04
C ARG A 180 0.08 -2.04 17.49
N GLN A 181 -0.27 -1.25 16.47
CA GLN A 181 -1.56 -1.30 15.82
C GLN A 181 -1.63 -2.62 15.01
N PRO A 182 -2.78 -3.32 15.00
CA PRO A 182 -2.90 -4.54 14.21
C PRO A 182 -2.69 -4.25 12.73
N GLY A 183 -2.07 -5.20 12.04
CA GLY A 183 -1.91 -5.14 10.59
C GLY A 183 -3.24 -5.38 9.88
N THR A 184 -3.33 -4.99 8.61
CA THR A 184 -4.58 -5.17 7.86
C THR A 184 -4.95 -6.65 7.71
N MET A 185 -4.00 -7.56 7.59
CA MET A 185 -4.29 -8.99 7.32
C MET A 185 -4.97 -9.72 8.48
N PRO A 186 -4.46 -9.67 9.73
CA PRO A 186 -5.15 -10.32 10.84
C PRO A 186 -6.54 -9.72 11.09
N VAL A 187 -6.72 -8.41 10.89
CA VAL A 187 -8.03 -7.75 10.99
C VAL A 187 -8.97 -8.22 9.89
N MET A 188 -8.52 -8.26 8.63
CA MET A 188 -9.34 -8.73 7.52
C MET A 188 -9.77 -10.19 7.71
N LEU A 189 -8.87 -11.07 8.16
CA LEU A 189 -9.20 -12.48 8.41
C LEU A 189 -10.17 -12.66 9.58
N ALA A 190 -9.98 -11.92 10.68
CA ALA A 190 -10.90 -11.94 11.82
C ALA A 190 -12.30 -11.42 11.42
N LEU A 191 -12.37 -10.31 10.69
CA LEU A 191 -13.63 -9.78 10.16
C LEU A 191 -14.30 -10.71 9.18
N ALA A 192 -13.58 -11.26 8.20
CA ALA A 192 -14.13 -12.18 7.20
C ALA A 192 -14.67 -13.47 7.85
N LYS A 193 -14.07 -13.91 8.96
CA LYS A 193 -14.58 -15.05 9.74
C LYS A 193 -15.92 -14.73 10.41
N ALA A 194 -16.06 -13.53 10.98
CA ALA A 194 -17.30 -13.10 11.65
C ALA A 194 -18.39 -12.63 10.67
N TYR A 195 -18.00 -12.08 9.52
CA TYR A 195 -18.86 -11.49 8.49
C TYR A 195 -18.44 -12.01 7.11
N PRO A 196 -18.82 -13.25 6.75
CA PRO A 196 -18.39 -13.90 5.51
C PRO A 196 -18.81 -13.15 4.24
N ASP A 197 -19.84 -12.31 4.29
CA ASP A 197 -20.28 -11.47 3.17
C ASP A 197 -19.26 -10.39 2.79
N LEU A 198 -18.38 -9.99 3.71
CA LEU A 198 -17.29 -9.05 3.44
C LEU A 198 -16.05 -9.73 2.83
N ALA A 199 -15.98 -11.06 2.89
CA ALA A 199 -14.77 -11.82 2.61
C ALA A 199 -14.39 -11.82 1.13
N ILE A 200 -13.09 -11.90 0.86
CA ILE A 200 -12.58 -12.25 -0.47
C ILE A 200 -12.62 -13.79 -0.58
N ALA A 201 -13.11 -14.31 -1.70
CA ALA A 201 -13.19 -15.74 -1.95
C ALA A 201 -12.15 -16.20 -2.99
N PRO A 202 -11.56 -17.40 -2.85
CA PRO A 202 -11.63 -18.28 -1.67
C PRO A 202 -10.80 -17.73 -0.50
N PRO A 203 -11.02 -18.20 0.75
CA PRO A 203 -10.11 -17.90 1.85
C PRO A 203 -8.68 -18.40 1.56
N PRO A 204 -7.63 -17.82 2.19
CA PRO A 204 -6.28 -18.33 2.02
C PRO A 204 -6.19 -19.80 2.48
N ALA A 205 -5.37 -20.59 1.77
CA ALA A 205 -4.96 -21.89 2.28
C ALA A 205 -4.22 -21.71 3.61
N VAL A 206 -4.23 -22.73 4.46
CA VAL A 206 -3.44 -22.75 5.70
C VAL A 206 -2.45 -23.89 5.64
N ILE A 207 -1.17 -23.59 5.84
CA ILE A 207 -0.10 -24.58 5.82
C ILE A 207 0.80 -24.37 7.06
N ASP A 208 1.48 -25.43 7.49
CA ASP A 208 2.47 -25.35 8.55
C ASP A 208 3.88 -25.32 7.96
N ALA A 209 4.49 -24.13 7.97
CA ALA A 209 5.86 -23.90 7.50
C ALA A 209 6.47 -22.70 8.26
N PRO A 210 7.80 -22.62 8.37
CA PRO A 210 8.48 -21.49 8.98
C PRO A 210 8.31 -20.23 8.14
N VAL A 211 8.39 -19.06 8.79
CA VAL A 211 8.40 -17.77 8.09
C VAL A 211 9.70 -17.65 7.28
N PRO A 212 9.63 -17.47 5.95
CA PRO A 212 10.83 -17.36 5.14
C PRO A 212 11.53 -16.02 5.39
N ALA A 213 12.80 -15.97 5.02
CA ALA A 213 13.54 -14.74 4.80
C ALA A 213 12.74 -13.74 3.95
N VAL A 214 12.71 -12.47 4.35
CA VAL A 214 12.24 -11.41 3.47
C VAL A 214 13.18 -11.36 2.27
N LYS A 215 12.65 -11.71 1.09
CA LYS A 215 13.44 -11.58 -0.14
C LYS A 215 13.60 -10.09 -0.44
N PRO A 216 14.82 -9.63 -0.79
CA PRO A 216 14.97 -8.32 -1.40
C PRO A 216 14.00 -8.24 -2.57
N LEU A 217 13.25 -7.15 -2.67
CA LEU A 217 12.33 -7.02 -3.78
C LEU A 217 13.16 -7.07 -5.09
N PRO A 218 12.65 -7.69 -6.17
CA PRO A 218 13.42 -7.91 -7.40
C PRO A 218 14.04 -6.60 -7.86
N GLN A 219 15.37 -6.47 -7.97
CA GLN A 219 16.00 -5.21 -8.38
C GLN A 219 15.27 -4.59 -9.59
N GLY A 220 15.12 -3.26 -9.55
CA GLY A 220 14.69 -2.53 -10.74
C GLY A 220 15.52 -2.94 -11.94
N LEU A 221 14.90 -2.95 -13.12
CA LEU A 221 15.65 -3.19 -14.35
C LEU A 221 16.68 -2.06 -14.55
N PRO A 222 17.79 -2.31 -15.26
CA PRO A 222 18.93 -1.39 -15.35
C PRO A 222 18.51 0.01 -15.81
N GLY A 223 19.06 1.07 -15.17
CA GLY A 223 18.98 2.47 -15.61
C GLY A 223 18.21 3.43 -14.69
N VAL A 224 17.47 2.92 -13.71
CA VAL A 224 17.05 3.63 -12.50
C VAL A 224 17.29 2.72 -11.31
N ASP A 225 18.43 2.89 -10.66
CA ASP A 225 18.99 1.84 -9.78
C ASP A 225 18.27 1.72 -8.43
N ASP A 226 17.58 2.78 -8.01
CA ASP A 226 16.79 2.81 -6.78
C ASP A 226 15.66 3.85 -6.84
N THR A 227 14.94 4.00 -5.73
CA THR A 227 13.84 4.97 -5.63
C THR A 227 14.30 6.42 -5.57
N ALA A 228 15.49 6.70 -5.05
CA ALA A 228 15.99 8.07 -4.99
C ALA A 228 16.29 8.57 -6.42
N HIS A 229 16.93 7.74 -7.24
CA HIS A 229 17.12 8.02 -8.67
C HIS A 229 15.79 8.19 -9.39
N LEU A 230 14.80 7.35 -9.09
CA LEU A 230 13.46 7.49 -9.67
C LEU A 230 12.79 8.81 -9.28
N GLN A 231 12.85 9.18 -7.99
CA GLN A 231 12.30 10.44 -7.49
C GLN A 231 12.95 11.63 -8.19
N ALA A 232 14.29 11.65 -8.28
CA ALA A 232 15.02 12.70 -8.98
C ALA A 232 14.65 12.78 -10.47
N ALA A 233 14.52 11.63 -11.14
CA ALA A 233 14.12 11.56 -12.54
C ALA A 233 12.70 12.10 -12.76
N LEU A 234 11.74 11.67 -11.94
CA LEU A 234 10.35 12.13 -12.03
C LEU A 234 10.22 13.61 -11.74
N ASP A 235 10.94 14.12 -10.73
CA ASP A 235 10.95 15.53 -10.38
C ASP A 235 11.43 16.40 -11.55
N LYS A 236 12.56 16.00 -12.16
CA LYS A 236 13.12 16.66 -13.34
C LYS A 236 12.19 16.60 -14.54
N LEU A 237 11.61 15.44 -14.84
CA LEU A 237 10.83 15.22 -16.07
C LEU A 237 9.41 15.81 -16.01
N LEU A 238 8.85 15.95 -14.82
CA LEU A 238 7.50 16.48 -14.62
C LEU A 238 7.48 17.93 -14.15
N ALA A 239 8.64 18.50 -13.78
CA ALA A 239 8.75 19.83 -13.20
C ALA A 239 7.76 20.05 -12.05
N LEU A 240 7.79 19.13 -11.07
CA LEU A 240 6.81 19.10 -9.98
C LEU A 240 6.96 20.32 -9.05
N ASP A 241 5.83 20.90 -8.67
CA ASP A 241 5.74 21.95 -7.67
C ASP A 241 4.65 21.60 -6.63
N PRO A 242 5.00 21.30 -5.36
CA PRO A 242 6.36 21.21 -4.83
C PRO A 242 7.14 19.98 -5.35
N PRO A 243 8.48 19.99 -5.29
CA PRO A 243 9.29 18.87 -5.73
C PRO A 243 9.13 17.63 -4.85
N LEU A 244 9.45 16.46 -5.40
CA LEU A 244 9.53 15.22 -4.62
C LEU A 244 10.66 15.28 -3.60
N ALA A 245 10.39 14.80 -2.38
CA ALA A 245 11.46 14.43 -1.47
C ALA A 245 12.24 13.24 -2.05
N ILE A 246 13.56 13.40 -2.21
CA ILE A 246 14.46 12.33 -2.65
C ILE A 246 14.91 11.55 -1.41
N ASP A 247 14.00 10.76 -0.85
CA ASP A 247 14.17 10.03 0.40
C ASP A 247 14.36 8.51 0.21
N GLY A 248 14.30 8.03 -1.04
CA GLY A 248 14.39 6.61 -1.38
C GLY A 248 13.15 5.79 -0.98
N ASN A 249 12.09 6.43 -0.49
CA ASN A 249 10.84 5.80 -0.10
C ASN A 249 9.82 5.84 -1.24
N PHE A 250 9.39 4.67 -1.71
CA PHE A 250 8.36 4.58 -2.75
C PHE A 250 6.97 4.63 -2.10
N GLY A 251 6.67 5.80 -1.54
CA GLY A 251 5.39 6.12 -0.90
C GLY A 251 4.32 6.56 -1.89
N ARG A 252 3.19 7.01 -1.35
CA ARG A 252 2.03 7.53 -2.11
C ARG A 252 2.43 8.62 -3.12
N ILE A 253 3.28 9.56 -2.69
CA ILE A 253 3.66 10.73 -3.51
C ILE A 253 4.49 10.31 -4.73
N THR A 254 5.55 9.51 -4.54
CA THR A 254 6.38 9.00 -5.63
C THR A 254 5.57 8.14 -6.60
N ARG A 255 4.66 7.31 -6.10
CA ARG A 255 3.76 6.50 -6.94
C ARG A 255 2.86 7.37 -7.82
N ASN A 256 2.34 8.48 -7.29
CA ASN A 256 1.49 9.39 -8.04
C ASN A 256 2.26 10.21 -9.08
N ALA A 257 3.48 10.65 -8.76
CA ALA A 257 4.38 11.24 -9.76
C ALA A 257 4.69 10.24 -10.89
N LEU A 258 4.99 8.98 -10.55
CA LEU A 258 5.23 7.95 -11.57
C LEU A 258 4.01 7.73 -12.47
N ARG A 259 2.80 7.76 -11.91
CA ARG A 259 1.55 7.67 -12.69
C ARG A 259 1.35 8.87 -13.61
N ALA A 260 1.70 10.07 -13.15
CA ALA A 260 1.66 11.27 -13.99
C ALA A 260 2.61 11.13 -15.17
N PHE A 261 3.84 10.64 -14.94
CA PHE A 261 4.78 10.30 -15.99
C PHE A 261 4.23 9.24 -16.95
N GLN A 262 3.71 8.11 -16.43
CA GLN A 262 3.12 7.06 -17.26
C GLN A 262 2.01 7.61 -18.17
N ARG A 263 1.15 8.48 -17.65
CA ARG A 263 0.09 9.13 -18.42
C ARG A 263 0.65 10.04 -19.52
N ALA A 264 1.64 10.88 -19.19
CA ALA A 264 2.28 11.79 -20.14
C ALA A 264 2.98 11.06 -21.30
N HIS A 265 3.43 9.82 -21.06
CA HIS A 265 4.15 9.00 -22.02
C HIS A 265 3.32 7.87 -22.66
N GLY A 266 1.99 7.87 -22.50
CA GLY A 266 1.11 6.87 -23.12
C GLY A 266 1.33 5.44 -22.61
N LEU A 267 1.84 5.28 -21.39
CA LEU A 267 2.09 4.01 -20.75
C LEU A 267 0.88 3.55 -19.92
N ARG A 268 0.88 2.26 -19.55
CA ARG A 268 -0.08 1.74 -18.57
C ARG A 268 0.10 2.45 -17.24
N VAL A 269 -0.95 3.13 -16.77
CA VAL A 269 -0.94 3.94 -15.53
C VAL A 269 -1.20 3.06 -14.31
N ASP A 270 -0.25 2.18 -13.99
CA ASP A 270 -0.32 1.27 -12.83
C ASP A 270 0.48 1.77 -11.61
N GLY A 271 1.29 2.82 -11.78
CA GLY A 271 2.21 3.33 -10.76
C GLY A 271 3.33 2.36 -10.41
N ILE A 272 3.59 1.37 -11.28
CA ILE A 272 4.69 0.42 -11.17
C ILE A 272 5.82 0.91 -12.07
N PRO A 273 7.04 1.13 -11.54
CA PRO A 273 8.23 1.39 -12.36
C PRO A 273 8.73 0.07 -12.98
N GLY A 274 7.88 -0.56 -13.80
CA GLY A 274 8.23 -1.75 -14.56
C GLY A 274 9.10 -1.42 -15.77
N ARG A 275 9.55 -2.45 -16.50
CA ARG A 275 10.48 -2.35 -17.65
C ARG A 275 10.15 -1.20 -18.62
N LEU A 276 8.90 -1.16 -19.08
CA LEU A 276 8.47 -0.17 -20.07
C LEU A 276 8.48 1.24 -19.49
N THR A 277 8.10 1.38 -18.22
CA THR A 277 8.16 2.67 -17.50
C THR A 277 9.59 3.15 -17.35
N LEU A 278 10.51 2.30 -16.89
CA LEU A 278 11.91 2.65 -16.67
C LEU A 278 12.61 3.03 -17.99
N ALA A 279 12.44 2.23 -19.04
CA ALA A 279 12.99 2.53 -20.36
C ALA A 279 12.46 3.86 -20.93
N ALA A 280 11.19 4.19 -20.67
CA ALA A 280 10.62 5.48 -21.07
C ALA A 280 11.21 6.65 -20.26
N ILE A 281 11.46 6.47 -18.96
CA ILE A 281 12.12 7.47 -18.11
C ILE A 281 13.53 7.73 -18.61
N GLU A 282 14.33 6.69 -18.85
CA GLU A 282 15.68 6.82 -19.40
C GLU A 282 15.68 7.57 -20.73
N LYS A 283 14.78 7.19 -21.65
CA LYS A 283 14.63 7.87 -22.94
C LYS A 283 14.27 9.35 -22.76
N ALA A 284 13.37 9.67 -21.83
CA ALA A 284 12.96 11.03 -21.55
C ALA A 284 14.09 11.86 -20.91
N LEU A 285 14.88 11.27 -20.01
CA LEU A 285 16.07 11.90 -19.42
C LEU A 285 17.12 12.20 -20.48
N ALA A 286 17.39 11.25 -21.38
CA ALA A 286 18.33 11.43 -22.48
C ALA A 286 17.87 12.56 -23.43
N ALA A 287 16.58 12.60 -23.76
CA ALA A 287 16.00 13.68 -24.56
C ALA A 287 16.13 15.04 -23.87
N ALA A 288 15.81 15.13 -22.56
CA ALA A 288 15.96 16.36 -21.80
C ALA A 288 17.41 16.84 -21.70
N ALA A 289 18.39 15.93 -21.64
CA ALA A 289 19.81 16.27 -21.67
C ALA A 289 20.24 16.82 -23.04
N SER A 290 19.72 16.27 -24.14
CA SER A 290 20.04 16.73 -25.50
C SER A 290 19.44 18.10 -25.86
N VAL A 291 18.38 18.54 -25.16
CA VAL A 291 17.77 19.87 -25.36
C VAL A 291 18.47 20.95 -24.53
N ALA A 292 19.19 20.55 -23.47
CA ALA A 292 19.90 21.45 -22.57
C ALA A 292 21.38 21.68 -22.96
N ALA A 293 21.87 20.97 -23.99
CA ALA A 293 23.23 21.08 -24.53
C ALA A 293 23.23 21.93 -25.81
#